data_AF-A0AAB0AA73-F1
#
_entry.id   AF-A0AAB0AA73-F1
#
_cell.length_a   1.000
_cell.length_b   1.000
_cell.length_c   1.000
_cell.angle_alpha   90.00
_cell.angle_beta   90.00
_cell.angle_gamma   90.00
#
_symmetry.space_group_name_H-M   'P 1'
#
loop_
_entity.id
_entity.type
_entity.pdbx_description
1 polymer ?
#
loop_
_entity_poly.entity_id
_entity_poly.type
_entity_poly.pdbx_seq_one_letter_code
_entity_poly.pdbx_strand_id
1 'polypeptide(L)'
;MKPLSKNGAPKATNVSTRRTIRRRRRTNQSTAKRTTRNCIPEDPQQLDSIRPNRRLVRAASNRARRHLAASDFIDIPADERRSVICDGESISYDDVTGAFKANRIERAVNWFQAIGHDTKAVVPEYLQQKVSDGYILDNLYNQGKLIRMQSEYGTAQVNAPLERQLLNKAVEDNAAVVSEREFQSVWNESHEFRTIISERVVGFCFFNEDIFIPADPYGRAGPWLNVILKK
;
A
#
# COMPACT_ATOMS: atom_id res chain seq x y z
N MET A 1 -69.23 -46.07 -28.73
CA MET A 1 -69.43 -45.58 -30.11
C MET A 1 -69.26 -44.06 -30.09
N LYS A 2 -68.36 -43.49 -30.91
CA LYS A 2 -68.21 -42.03 -31.10
C LYS A 2 -69.41 -41.46 -31.87
N PRO A 3 -69.71 -40.15 -31.78
CA PRO A 3 -69.15 -39.24 -32.80
C PRO A 3 -68.67 -37.87 -32.29
N LEU A 4 -67.70 -37.31 -33.02
CA LEU A 4 -67.32 -35.89 -33.03
C LEU A 4 -68.41 -35.04 -33.70
N SER A 5 -68.53 -33.75 -33.34
CA SER A 5 -68.62 -32.64 -34.33
C SER A 5 -68.81 -31.23 -33.71
N LYS A 6 -67.81 -30.37 -34.00
CA LYS A 6 -67.87 -28.96 -34.46
C LYS A 6 -68.32 -27.81 -33.55
N ASN A 7 -67.34 -26.92 -33.35
CA ASN A 7 -67.31 -25.46 -33.57
C ASN A 7 -68.48 -24.58 -33.14
N GLY A 8 -68.18 -23.63 -32.25
CA GLY A 8 -68.96 -22.41 -32.06
C GLY A 8 -68.35 -21.51 -30.99
N ALA A 9 -67.46 -20.59 -31.40
CA ALA A 9 -67.17 -19.40 -30.58
C ALA A 9 -68.40 -18.48 -30.61
N PRO A 10 -68.72 -17.75 -29.52
CA PRO A 10 -68.29 -16.34 -29.52
C PRO A 10 -68.05 -15.66 -28.16
N LYS A 11 -67.33 -14.53 -28.26
CA LYS A 11 -67.39 -13.29 -27.45
C LYS A 11 -66.88 -13.32 -26.00
N ALA A 12 -65.58 -13.10 -25.87
CA ALA A 12 -64.98 -12.56 -24.64
C ALA A 12 -65.31 -11.06 -24.50
N THR A 13 -65.78 -10.70 -23.31
CA THR A 13 -66.09 -9.35 -22.85
C THR A 13 -64.81 -8.52 -22.64
N ASN A 14 -64.83 -7.28 -23.14
CA ASN A 14 -63.74 -6.32 -22.99
C ASN A 14 -63.61 -5.84 -21.54
N VAL A 15 -62.62 -6.35 -20.81
CA VAL A 15 -62.10 -5.70 -19.60
C VAL A 15 -60.82 -4.95 -19.96
N SER A 16 -60.97 -3.63 -20.00
CA SER A 16 -59.91 -2.63 -20.20
C SER A 16 -58.77 -2.82 -19.19
N THR A 17 -57.65 -3.39 -19.63
CA THR A 17 -56.38 -3.28 -18.92
C THR A 17 -55.51 -2.26 -19.63
N ARG A 18 -55.40 -1.06 -19.06
CA ARG A 18 -54.39 -0.06 -19.43
C ARG A 18 -53.00 -0.66 -19.17
N ARG A 19 -52.41 -1.31 -20.18
CA ARG A 19 -50.97 -1.57 -20.21
C ARG A 19 -50.26 -0.26 -20.50
N THR A 20 -49.65 0.34 -19.49
CA THR A 20 -48.62 1.38 -19.67
C THR A 20 -47.48 0.81 -20.50
N ILE A 21 -47.46 1.17 -21.79
CA ILE A 21 -46.33 0.93 -22.68
C ILE A 21 -45.18 1.82 -22.16
N ARG A 22 -44.27 1.24 -21.38
CA ARG A 22 -42.94 1.85 -21.19
C ARG A 22 -42.27 1.83 -22.55
N ARG A 23 -42.28 2.97 -23.25
CA ARG A 23 -41.45 3.24 -24.42
C ARG A 23 -39.99 2.90 -24.04
N ARG A 24 -39.50 1.74 -24.48
CA ARG A 24 -38.05 1.50 -24.57
C ARG A 24 -37.53 2.55 -25.55
N ARG A 25 -36.89 3.60 -25.02
CA ARG A 25 -36.00 4.44 -25.82
C ARG A 25 -34.95 3.50 -26.38
N ARG A 26 -35.06 3.17 -27.67
CA ARG A 26 -33.92 2.74 -28.49
C ARG A 26 -32.96 3.93 -28.47
N THR A 27 -32.04 3.92 -27.53
CA THR A 27 -30.81 4.70 -27.69
C THR A 27 -30.09 4.06 -28.87
N ASN A 28 -29.99 4.81 -29.97
CA ASN A 28 -29.08 4.47 -31.05
C ASN A 28 -27.73 4.13 -30.40
N GLN A 29 -27.32 2.87 -30.45
CA GLN A 29 -25.93 2.52 -30.29
C GLN A 29 -25.23 3.21 -31.46
N SER A 30 -24.74 4.43 -31.24
CA SER A 30 -23.65 4.92 -32.06
C SER A 30 -22.56 3.89 -31.86
N THR A 31 -22.12 3.28 -32.94
CA THR A 31 -20.88 2.53 -33.03
C THR A 31 -19.76 3.49 -32.62
N ALA A 32 -19.51 3.57 -31.31
CA ALA A 32 -18.37 4.29 -30.78
C ALA A 32 -17.15 3.55 -31.33
N LYS A 33 -16.51 4.14 -32.34
CA LYS A 33 -15.22 3.70 -32.84
C LYS A 33 -14.35 3.50 -31.61
N ARG A 34 -13.83 2.28 -31.46
CA ARG A 34 -12.91 1.89 -30.40
C ARG A 34 -11.75 2.88 -30.44
N THR A 35 -11.81 3.90 -29.59
CA THR A 35 -10.77 4.92 -29.49
C THR A 35 -9.49 4.20 -29.13
N THR A 36 -8.52 4.31 -30.04
CA THR A 36 -7.14 3.96 -29.84
C THR A 36 -6.70 4.45 -28.46
N ARG A 37 -5.98 3.61 -27.71
CA ARG A 37 -5.32 3.98 -26.46
C ARG A 37 -4.68 5.36 -26.67
N ASN A 38 -5.13 6.36 -25.92
CA ASN A 38 -4.58 7.70 -25.99
C ASN A 38 -3.08 7.59 -25.75
N CYS A 39 -2.29 7.88 -26.78
CA CYS A 39 -0.86 8.10 -26.64
C CYS A 39 -0.69 9.28 -25.68
N ILE A 40 0.14 9.10 -24.66
CA ILE A 40 0.60 10.23 -23.85
C ILE A 40 1.35 11.16 -24.83
N PRO A 41 1.04 12.46 -24.88
CA PRO A 41 1.75 13.39 -25.76
C PRO A 41 3.24 13.37 -25.43
N GLU A 42 4.11 13.24 -26.44
CA GLU A 42 5.57 13.27 -26.24
C GLU A 42 6.08 14.66 -25.85
N ASP A 43 5.30 15.70 -26.14
CA ASP A 43 5.61 17.09 -25.79
C ASP A 43 4.98 17.48 -24.43
N PRO A 44 5.80 17.81 -23.41
CA PRO A 44 5.33 18.21 -22.09
C PRO A 44 4.38 19.41 -22.10
N GLN A 45 4.52 20.33 -23.04
CA GLN A 45 3.68 21.54 -23.10
C GLN A 45 2.23 21.23 -23.49
N GLN A 46 1.97 20.08 -24.11
CA GLN A 46 0.60 19.65 -24.44
C GLN A 46 -0.16 19.10 -23.23
N LEU A 47 0.53 18.66 -22.17
CA LEU A 47 -0.10 18.16 -20.94
C LEU A 47 -0.85 19.28 -20.19
N ASP A 48 -0.35 20.51 -20.24
CA ASP A 48 -0.97 21.68 -19.59
C ASP A 48 -2.35 22.04 -20.18
N SER A 49 -2.61 21.65 -21.43
CA SER A 49 -3.88 21.89 -22.10
C SER A 49 -4.97 20.86 -21.74
N ILE A 50 -4.60 19.72 -21.14
CA ILE A 50 -5.52 18.63 -20.84
C ILE A 50 -6.24 18.93 -19.53
N ARG A 51 -7.49 19.40 -19.63
CA ARG A 51 -8.34 19.57 -18.46
C ARG A 51 -8.77 18.20 -17.92
N PRO A 52 -8.44 17.84 -16.67
CA PRO A 52 -8.83 16.55 -16.13
C PRO A 52 -10.35 16.49 -15.95
N ASN A 53 -10.95 15.35 -16.30
CA ASN A 53 -12.39 15.17 -16.19
C ASN A 53 -12.83 15.28 -14.72
N ARG A 54 -13.51 16.38 -14.38
CA ARG A 54 -13.90 16.73 -13.01
C ARG A 54 -14.68 15.63 -12.28
N ARG A 55 -15.44 14.79 -13.01
CA ARG A 55 -16.13 13.62 -12.42
C ARG A 55 -15.16 12.51 -12.04
N LEU A 56 -14.20 12.21 -12.90
CA LEU A 56 -13.16 11.21 -12.63
C LEU A 56 -12.24 11.68 -11.50
N VAL A 57 -11.85 12.96 -11.50
CA VAL A 57 -11.08 13.58 -10.40
C VAL A 57 -11.85 13.45 -9.10
N ARG A 58 -13.13 13.85 -9.06
CA ARG A 58 -13.95 13.74 -7.85
C ARG A 58 -14.14 12.29 -7.39
N ALA A 59 -14.34 11.34 -8.30
CA ALA A 59 -14.45 9.92 -7.97
C ALA A 59 -13.14 9.37 -7.39
N ALA A 60 -11.99 9.74 -7.98
CA ALA A 60 -10.67 9.38 -7.47
C ALA A 60 -10.41 10.02 -6.10
N SER A 61 -10.73 11.31 -5.92
CA SER A 61 -10.61 12.00 -4.62
C SER A 61 -11.52 11.39 -3.56
N ASN A 62 -12.76 11.02 -3.89
CA ASN A 62 -13.68 10.37 -2.96
C ASN A 62 -13.29 8.93 -2.63
N ARG A 63 -12.53 8.27 -3.51
CA ARG A 63 -11.95 6.95 -3.23
C ARG A 63 -10.73 7.11 -2.31
N ALA A 64 -9.83 8.04 -2.63
CA ALA A 64 -8.66 8.33 -1.80
C ALA A 64 -9.07 8.76 -0.38
N ARG A 65 -10.03 9.69 -0.24
CA ARG A 65 -10.50 10.15 1.08
C ARG A 65 -11.14 9.08 1.96
N ARG A 66 -11.67 8.00 1.38
CA ARG A 66 -12.26 6.89 2.15
C ARG A 66 -11.21 5.95 2.76
N HIS A 67 -9.93 6.13 2.42
CA HIS A 67 -8.84 5.26 2.84
C HIS A 67 -7.70 6.02 3.54
N LEU A 68 -7.84 7.34 3.74
CA LEU A 68 -6.79 8.24 4.20
C LEU A 68 -7.12 8.94 5.52
N ALA A 69 -8.10 8.45 6.28
CA ALA A 69 -8.37 9.05 7.58
C ALA A 69 -7.44 8.42 8.62
N ALA A 70 -6.78 9.25 9.44
CA ALA A 70 -5.95 8.74 10.55
C ALA A 70 -6.73 7.80 11.50
N SER A 71 -8.06 7.94 11.55
CA SER A 71 -8.97 7.01 12.22
C SER A 71 -8.87 5.58 11.70
N ASP A 72 -8.61 5.39 10.40
CA ASP A 72 -8.61 4.07 9.75
C ASP A 72 -7.50 3.15 10.28
N PHE A 73 -6.45 3.72 10.90
CA PHE A 73 -5.37 2.96 11.55
C PHE A 73 -5.69 2.67 13.02
N ILE A 74 -6.33 3.60 13.73
CA ILE A 74 -6.70 3.45 15.14
C ILE A 74 -7.78 2.37 15.31
N ASP A 75 -8.65 2.22 14.30
CA ASP A 75 -9.77 1.28 14.30
C ASP A 75 -9.35 -0.19 14.08
N ILE A 76 -8.07 -0.49 13.82
CA ILE A 76 -7.59 -1.87 13.75
C ILE A 76 -7.56 -2.46 15.17
N PRO A 77 -8.30 -3.55 15.47
CA PRO A 77 -8.23 -4.22 16.77
C PRO A 77 -6.81 -4.61 17.14
N ALA A 78 -6.42 -4.45 18.41
CA ALA A 78 -5.03 -4.59 18.84
C ALA A 78 -4.43 -5.98 18.52
N ASP A 79 -5.24 -7.04 18.55
CA ASP A 79 -4.87 -8.41 18.19
C ASP A 79 -4.70 -8.61 16.68
N GLU A 80 -5.38 -7.81 15.86
CA GLU A 80 -5.28 -7.79 14.40
C GLU A 80 -4.17 -6.87 13.87
N ARG A 81 -3.52 -6.07 14.72
CA ARG A 81 -2.43 -5.18 14.31
C ARG A 81 -1.18 -5.98 13.98
N ARG A 82 -0.66 -5.78 12.77
CA ARG A 82 0.63 -6.30 12.35
C ARG A 82 1.75 -5.53 13.04
N SER A 83 2.80 -6.23 13.47
CA SER A 83 4.04 -5.61 13.95
C SER A 83 4.78 -4.92 12.81
N VAL A 84 5.69 -4.01 13.14
CA VAL A 84 6.48 -3.25 12.19
C VAL A 84 7.96 -3.36 12.52
N ILE A 85 8.75 -3.72 11.52
CA ILE A 85 10.21 -3.76 11.58
C ILE A 85 10.78 -2.61 10.74
N CYS A 86 11.45 -1.68 11.40
CA CYS A 86 12.13 -0.56 10.76
C CYS A 86 13.56 -0.96 10.38
N ASP A 87 13.93 -0.87 9.10
CA ASP A 87 15.31 -1.01 8.63
C ASP A 87 16.12 0.21 9.08
N GLY A 88 16.87 0.04 10.17
CA GLY A 88 17.58 1.14 10.80
C GLY A 88 18.65 1.76 9.93
N GLU A 89 19.33 0.99 9.08
CA GLU A 89 20.34 1.55 8.17
C GLU A 89 19.67 2.34 7.03
N SER A 90 18.60 1.82 6.43
CA SER A 90 17.85 2.57 5.41
C SER A 90 17.24 3.86 5.97
N ILE A 91 16.63 3.81 7.17
CA ILE A 91 15.94 4.95 7.77
C ILE A 91 16.89 6.03 8.26
N SER A 92 18.02 5.63 8.85
CA SER A 92 18.99 6.59 9.41
C SER A 92 19.79 7.33 8.35
N TYR A 93 19.93 6.77 7.14
CA TYR A 93 20.65 7.43 6.06
C TYR A 93 19.92 8.68 5.59
N ASP A 94 20.60 9.82 5.65
CA ASP A 94 20.13 11.10 5.13
C ASP A 94 20.80 11.38 3.80
N ASP A 95 20.04 11.27 2.71
CA ASP A 95 20.48 11.49 1.35
C ASP A 95 20.88 12.94 1.07
N VAL A 96 20.37 13.90 1.85
CA VAL A 96 20.74 15.32 1.72
C VAL A 96 22.11 15.59 2.34
N THR A 97 22.39 15.01 3.50
CA THR A 97 23.66 15.27 4.24
C THR A 97 24.73 14.21 4.02
N GLY A 98 24.37 13.03 3.49
CA GLY A 98 25.23 11.86 3.37
C GLY A 98 25.58 11.19 4.71
N ALA A 99 24.92 11.58 5.81
CA ALA A 99 25.21 11.11 7.16
C ALA A 99 24.15 10.14 7.67
N PHE A 100 24.53 9.27 8.60
CA PHE A 100 23.59 8.45 9.35
C PHE A 100 23.16 9.18 10.63
N LYS A 101 21.85 9.30 10.85
CA LYS A 101 21.24 10.04 11.97
C LYS A 101 20.35 9.13 12.83
N ALA A 102 20.63 9.02 14.13
CA ALA A 102 19.86 8.14 15.02
C ALA A 102 18.42 8.62 15.23
N ASN A 103 18.22 9.94 15.26
CA ASN A 103 16.91 10.54 15.49
C ASN A 103 15.88 10.12 14.42
N ARG A 104 16.29 9.90 13.16
CA ARG A 104 15.41 9.38 12.09
C ARG A 104 14.83 8.01 12.45
N ILE A 105 15.62 7.13 13.07
CA ILE A 105 15.15 5.82 13.55
C ILE A 105 14.12 6.00 14.66
N GLU A 106 14.40 6.87 15.63
CA GLU A 106 13.46 7.19 16.72
C GLU A 106 12.14 7.74 16.18
N ARG A 107 12.18 8.63 15.17
CA ARG A 107 11.00 9.18 14.51
C ARG A 107 10.17 8.10 13.84
N ALA A 108 10.80 7.19 13.10
CA ALA A 108 10.09 6.07 12.46
C ALA A 108 9.41 5.16 13.48
N VAL A 109 10.14 4.75 14.53
CA VAL A 109 9.59 3.91 15.60
C VAL A 109 8.40 4.59 16.28
N ASN A 110 8.56 5.86 16.65
CA ASN A 110 7.51 6.62 17.35
C ASN A 110 6.28 6.83 16.46
N TRP A 111 6.43 6.98 15.14
CA TRP A 111 5.31 7.15 14.22
C TRP A 111 4.36 5.94 14.26
N PHE A 112 4.90 4.72 14.11
CA PHE A 112 4.08 3.50 14.12
C PHE A 112 3.57 3.15 15.53
N GLN A 113 4.33 3.48 16.58
CA GLN A 113 3.86 3.34 17.95
C GLN A 113 2.70 4.30 18.27
N ALA A 114 2.72 5.53 17.74
CA ALA A 114 1.65 6.51 17.95
C ALA A 114 0.32 6.06 17.34
N ILE A 115 0.35 5.30 16.24
CA ILE A 115 -0.84 4.65 15.66
C ILE A 115 -1.11 3.25 16.23
N GLY A 116 -0.32 2.81 17.22
CA GLY A 116 -0.62 1.66 18.07
C GLY A 116 -0.09 0.32 17.57
N HIS A 117 0.92 0.30 16.69
CA HIS A 117 1.59 -0.91 16.22
C HIS A 117 2.85 -1.21 17.04
N ASP A 118 3.05 -2.47 17.43
CA ASP A 118 4.34 -2.91 18.01
C ASP A 118 5.43 -2.72 16.96
N THR A 119 6.42 -1.90 17.29
CA THR A 119 7.41 -1.43 16.32
C THR A 119 8.80 -1.52 16.90
N LYS A 120 9.71 -2.15 16.15
CA LYS A 120 11.12 -2.26 16.50
C LYS A 120 11.99 -1.85 15.34
N ALA A 121 13.07 -1.12 15.64
CA ALA A 121 14.13 -0.87 14.69
C ALA A 121 15.15 -1.99 14.72
N VAL A 122 15.58 -2.44 13.56
CA VAL A 122 16.65 -3.41 13.41
C VAL A 122 17.88 -2.68 12.89
N VAL A 123 18.96 -2.72 13.67
CA VAL A 123 20.14 -1.85 13.48
C VAL A 123 21.40 -2.72 13.41
N PRO A 124 22.16 -2.71 12.30
CA PRO A 124 23.45 -3.38 12.23
C PRO A 124 24.43 -2.83 13.27
N GLU A 125 25.26 -3.70 13.87
CA GLU A 125 26.21 -3.27 14.90
C GLU A 125 27.21 -2.19 14.47
N TYR A 126 27.67 -2.23 13.22
CA TYR A 126 28.58 -1.20 12.71
C TYR A 126 27.93 0.18 12.63
N LEU A 127 26.60 0.23 12.54
CA LEU A 127 25.88 1.49 12.38
C LEU A 127 26.00 2.35 13.64
N GLN A 128 26.15 1.73 14.81
CA GLN A 128 26.41 2.42 16.08
C GLN A 128 27.64 3.34 16.02
N GLN A 129 28.66 2.97 15.23
CA GLN A 129 29.90 3.75 15.07
C GLN A 129 29.79 4.81 13.96
N LYS A 130 28.83 4.68 13.04
CA LYS A 130 28.63 5.60 11.91
C LYS A 130 27.63 6.71 12.21
N VAL A 131 26.75 6.49 13.18
CA VAL A 131 25.63 7.37 13.48
C VAL A 131 26.03 8.48 14.46
N SER A 132 25.63 9.71 14.13
CA SER A 132 25.62 10.82 15.08
C SER A 132 24.55 10.60 16.16
N ASP A 133 24.84 10.97 17.42
CA ASP A 133 23.91 10.80 18.55
C ASP A 133 23.58 9.34 18.90
N GLY A 134 24.59 8.46 18.94
CA GLY A 134 24.44 7.04 19.26
C GLY A 134 23.70 6.72 20.58
N TYR A 135 23.65 7.67 21.54
CA TYR A 135 22.86 7.52 22.76
C TYR A 135 21.36 7.30 22.51
N ILE A 136 20.83 7.79 21.38
CA ILE A 136 19.44 7.57 20.97
C ILE A 136 19.21 6.08 20.67
N LEU A 137 20.17 5.42 20.00
CA LEU A 137 20.10 3.98 19.73
C LEU A 137 20.16 3.19 21.04
N ASP A 138 20.99 3.61 21.98
CA ASP A 138 21.08 2.98 23.31
C ASP A 138 19.77 3.15 24.10
N ASN A 139 19.14 4.33 24.03
CA ASN A 139 17.83 4.57 24.64
C ASN A 139 16.74 3.68 24.03
N LEU A 140 16.68 3.59 22.70
CA LEU A 140 15.74 2.70 22.01
C LEU A 140 15.98 1.23 22.37
N TYR A 141 17.24 0.80 22.48
CA TYR A 141 17.60 -0.55 22.88
C TYR A 141 17.13 -0.85 24.32
N ASN A 142 17.41 0.06 25.26
CA ASN A 142 17.00 -0.07 26.65
C ASN A 142 15.47 -0.09 26.83
N GLN A 143 14.74 0.55 25.92
CA GLN A 143 13.27 0.51 25.86
C GLN A 143 12.72 -0.77 25.19
N GLY A 144 13.56 -1.66 24.68
CA GLY A 144 13.15 -2.84 23.93
C GLY A 144 12.61 -2.54 22.52
N LYS A 145 12.86 -1.33 22.01
CA LYS A 145 12.40 -0.82 20.70
C LYS A 145 13.45 -0.96 19.60
N LEU A 146 14.65 -1.42 19.94
CA LEU A 146 15.73 -1.63 18.98
C LEU A 146 16.31 -3.04 19.17
N ILE A 147 16.53 -3.72 18.06
CA ILE A 147 17.23 -5.00 17.97
C ILE A 147 18.58 -4.73 17.32
N ARG A 148 19.66 -5.01 18.05
CA ARG A 148 21.00 -4.99 17.48
C ARG A 148 21.20 -6.25 16.65
N MET A 149 21.60 -6.05 15.40
CA MET A 149 21.85 -7.11 14.45
C MET A 149 23.35 -7.30 14.30
N GLN A 150 23.80 -8.51 14.58
CA GLN A 150 25.18 -8.92 14.35
C GLN A 150 25.50 -8.79 12.87
N SER A 151 26.52 -7.98 12.55
CA SER A 151 26.97 -7.76 11.19
C SER A 151 28.30 -8.47 10.98
N GLU A 152 28.37 -9.30 9.95
CA GLU A 152 29.65 -9.85 9.49
C GLU A 152 30.45 -8.70 8.83
N TYR A 153 31.45 -8.17 9.54
CA TYR A 153 32.42 -7.25 8.95
C TYR A 153 33.29 -8.04 7.97
N GLY A 154 33.31 -7.69 6.68
CA GLY A 154 34.29 -8.33 5.79
C GLY A 154 34.23 -8.08 4.29
N THR A 155 33.10 -7.71 3.69
CA THR A 155 33.10 -7.42 2.23
C THR A 155 32.12 -6.31 1.89
N ALA A 156 32.63 -5.29 1.20
CA ALA A 156 31.90 -4.10 0.75
C ALA A 156 30.80 -4.38 -0.31
N GLN A 157 30.33 -5.63 -0.43
CA GLN A 157 29.55 -6.12 -1.57
C GLN A 157 28.38 -7.04 -1.19
N VAL A 158 28.08 -7.25 0.09
CA VAL A 158 27.02 -8.20 0.47
C VAL A 158 26.04 -7.55 1.45
N ASN A 159 25.05 -6.84 0.91
CA ASN A 159 23.82 -6.48 1.63
C ASN A 159 22.99 -7.73 2.02
N ALA A 160 23.24 -8.89 1.39
CA ALA A 160 22.41 -10.08 1.53
C ALA A 160 22.30 -10.64 2.97
N PRO A 161 23.38 -10.79 3.77
CA PRO A 161 23.26 -11.20 5.16
C PRO A 161 22.36 -10.27 5.98
N LEU A 162 22.49 -8.96 5.79
CA LEU A 162 21.69 -7.96 6.51
C LEU A 162 20.22 -8.03 6.07
N GLU A 163 19.98 -8.03 4.75
CA GLU A 163 18.65 -8.18 4.17
C GLU A 163 17.99 -9.49 4.64
N ARG A 164 18.72 -10.59 4.67
CA ARG A 164 18.23 -11.90 5.12
C ARG A 164 17.84 -11.87 6.59
N GLN A 165 18.70 -11.35 7.47
CA GLN A 165 18.39 -11.30 8.90
C GLN A 165 17.20 -10.36 9.18
N LEU A 166 17.10 -9.23 8.47
CA LEU A 166 15.95 -8.32 8.54
C LEU A 166 14.66 -9.00 8.12
N LEU A 167 14.65 -9.66 6.95
CA LEU A 167 13.48 -10.35 6.43
C LEU A 167 13.11 -11.56 7.26
N ASN A 168 14.08 -12.33 7.77
CA ASN A 168 13.82 -13.41 8.71
C ASN A 168 13.08 -12.91 9.95
N LYS A 169 13.54 -11.80 10.54
CA LYS A 169 12.87 -11.18 11.68
C LYS A 169 11.43 -10.78 11.35
N ALA A 170 11.21 -10.23 10.15
CA ALA A 170 9.88 -9.87 9.69
C ALA A 170 8.99 -11.10 9.41
N VAL A 171 9.56 -12.23 8.93
CA VAL A 171 8.84 -13.50 8.81
C VAL A 171 8.41 -14.01 10.18
N GLU A 172 9.34 -14.08 11.14
CA GLU A 172 9.10 -14.55 12.51
C GLU A 172 7.97 -13.76 13.20
N ASP A 173 8.02 -12.44 13.10
CA ASP A 173 7.06 -11.56 13.78
C ASP A 173 5.80 -11.32 12.93
N ASN A 174 5.69 -11.93 11.74
CA ASN A 174 4.69 -11.65 10.72
C ASN A 174 4.56 -10.13 10.41
N ALA A 175 5.68 -9.41 10.44
CA ALA A 175 5.73 -7.95 10.41
C ALA A 175 5.56 -7.35 9.00
N ALA A 176 5.26 -6.06 8.96
CA ALA A 176 5.58 -5.19 7.83
C ALA A 176 7.00 -4.64 7.99
N VAL A 177 7.65 -4.29 6.89
CA VAL A 177 9.02 -3.75 6.87
C VAL A 177 8.99 -2.31 6.40
N VAL A 178 9.70 -1.40 7.07
CA VAL A 178 9.86 -0.01 6.63
C VAL A 178 11.28 0.15 6.13
N SER A 179 11.45 0.31 4.81
CA SER A 179 12.76 0.39 4.15
C SER A 179 12.60 0.95 2.74
N GLU A 180 13.65 1.59 2.23
CA GLU A 180 13.81 1.98 0.82
C GLU A 180 14.69 1.00 0.04
N ARG A 181 15.13 -0.11 0.65
CA ARG A 181 15.90 -1.14 -0.06
C ARG A 181 15.05 -1.89 -1.08
N GLU A 182 15.72 -2.31 -2.15
CA GLU A 182 15.13 -3.12 -3.20
C GLU A 182 15.16 -4.63 -2.91
N PHE A 183 15.95 -5.07 -1.92
CA PHE A 183 16.07 -6.48 -1.52
C PHE A 183 16.43 -7.46 -2.65
N GLN A 184 17.10 -6.98 -3.71
CA GLN A 184 17.40 -7.78 -4.90
C GLN A 184 18.25 -9.02 -4.56
N SER A 185 19.12 -8.90 -3.57
CA SER A 185 20.11 -9.93 -3.26
C SER A 185 19.48 -11.19 -2.65
N VAL A 186 18.37 -11.01 -1.93
CA VAL A 186 17.65 -12.10 -1.24
C VAL A 186 16.34 -12.49 -1.94
N TRP A 187 15.96 -11.80 -3.02
CA TRP A 187 14.71 -12.03 -3.75
C TRP A 187 14.49 -13.49 -4.14
N ASN A 188 15.56 -14.20 -4.54
CA ASN A 188 15.44 -15.57 -5.01
C ASN A 188 15.57 -16.65 -3.92
N GLU A 189 15.83 -16.27 -2.68
CA GLU A 189 16.16 -17.21 -1.60
C GLU A 189 14.95 -17.90 -0.99
N SER A 190 13.82 -17.20 -0.83
CA SER A 190 12.64 -17.70 -0.14
C SER A 190 11.34 -17.14 -0.74
N HIS A 191 10.26 -17.91 -0.67
CA HIS A 191 8.93 -17.44 -1.09
C HIS A 191 8.36 -16.42 -0.09
N GLU A 192 8.61 -16.62 1.20
CA GLU A 192 8.25 -15.73 2.29
C GLU A 192 8.92 -14.35 2.13
N PHE A 193 10.20 -14.33 1.73
CA PHE A 193 10.90 -13.08 1.43
C PHE A 193 10.23 -12.33 0.28
N ARG A 194 9.96 -13.01 -0.85
CA ARG A 194 9.25 -12.38 -1.99
C ARG A 194 7.90 -11.82 -1.57
N THR A 195 7.18 -12.52 -0.71
CA THR A 195 5.88 -12.08 -0.19
C THR A 195 6.02 -10.80 0.64
N ILE A 196 6.98 -10.76 1.57
CA ILE A 196 7.25 -9.53 2.34
C ILE A 196 7.65 -8.38 1.42
N ILE A 197 8.62 -8.60 0.53
CA ILE A 197 9.13 -7.56 -0.37
C ILE A 197 8.02 -7.00 -1.26
N SER A 198 7.18 -7.88 -1.82
CA SER A 198 6.16 -7.48 -2.79
C SER A 198 4.90 -6.87 -2.16
N GLU A 199 4.61 -7.18 -0.90
CA GLU A 199 3.29 -6.86 -0.30
C GLU A 199 3.36 -6.08 1.01
N ARG A 200 4.52 -6.08 1.71
CA ARG A 200 4.66 -5.59 3.07
C ARG A 200 5.86 -4.68 3.32
N VAL A 201 6.64 -4.34 2.31
CA VAL A 201 7.67 -3.30 2.39
C VAL A 201 7.02 -1.94 2.14
N VAL A 202 7.12 -1.07 3.13
CA VAL A 202 6.56 0.28 3.13
C VAL A 202 7.70 1.27 2.98
N GLY A 203 7.73 1.95 1.83
CA GLY A 203 8.62 3.10 1.62
C GLY A 203 8.22 4.27 2.51
N PHE A 204 9.15 5.20 2.71
CA PHE A 204 8.94 6.42 3.50
C PHE A 204 9.57 7.60 2.77
N CYS A 205 9.40 8.80 3.30
CA CYS A 205 10.28 9.93 2.98
C CYS A 205 10.45 10.81 4.21
N PHE A 206 11.49 11.63 4.22
CA PHE A 206 11.69 12.64 5.25
C PHE A 206 11.49 14.03 4.66
N PHE A 207 10.81 14.89 5.41
CA PHE A 207 10.81 16.32 5.16
C PHE A 207 11.32 17.01 6.43
N ASN A 208 12.54 17.54 6.34
CA ASN A 208 13.33 17.95 7.51
C ASN A 208 13.50 16.78 8.49
N GLU A 209 12.99 16.91 9.72
CA GLU A 209 13.14 15.94 10.81
C GLU A 209 11.90 15.04 10.97
N ASP A 210 10.88 15.21 10.13
CA ASP A 210 9.63 14.47 10.20
C ASP A 210 9.57 13.39 9.13
N ILE A 211 9.15 12.20 9.54
CA ILE A 211 8.91 11.06 8.64
C ILE A 211 7.49 11.10 8.08
N PHE A 212 7.38 10.80 6.79
CA PHE A 212 6.12 10.69 6.06
C PHE A 212 6.00 9.27 5.52
N ILE A 213 4.92 8.59 5.91
CA ILE A 213 4.56 7.27 5.40
C ILE A 213 3.40 7.46 4.42
N PRO A 214 3.54 7.03 3.15
CA PRO A 214 2.46 7.11 2.19
C PRO A 214 1.32 6.16 2.60
N ALA A 215 0.07 6.63 2.49
CA ALA A 215 -1.09 5.78 2.73
C ALA A 215 -1.33 4.76 1.59
N ASP A 216 -0.73 4.98 0.41
CA ASP A 216 -0.71 4.04 -0.72
C ASP A 216 0.73 3.64 -1.11
N PRO A 217 1.44 2.83 -0.28
CA PRO A 217 2.86 2.50 -0.51
C PRO A 217 3.15 1.85 -1.88
N TYR A 218 2.19 1.12 -2.43
CA TYR A 218 2.27 0.44 -3.73
C TYR A 218 1.46 1.17 -4.82
N GLY A 219 1.09 2.42 -4.58
CA GLY A 219 0.20 3.21 -5.41
C GLY A 219 -1.25 2.72 -5.40
N ARG A 220 -2.09 3.39 -6.20
CA ARG A 220 -3.56 3.23 -6.16
C ARG A 220 -4.10 1.81 -6.43
N ALA A 221 -3.31 0.96 -7.07
CA ALA A 221 -3.68 -0.41 -7.43
C ALA A 221 -3.18 -1.44 -6.42
N GLY A 222 -2.21 -1.08 -5.57
CA GLY A 222 -1.67 -1.94 -4.55
C GLY A 222 -2.43 -1.86 -3.22
N PRO A 223 -1.97 -2.62 -2.20
CA PRO A 223 -2.55 -2.55 -0.87
C PRO A 223 -2.31 -1.17 -0.25
N TRP A 224 -3.33 -0.67 0.43
CA TRP A 224 -3.24 0.55 1.23
C TRP A 224 -2.52 0.25 2.54
N LEU A 225 -1.92 1.27 3.15
CA LEU A 225 -1.13 1.11 4.37
C LEU A 225 -1.92 0.43 5.49
N ASN A 226 -3.18 0.78 5.69
CA ASN A 226 -4.02 0.17 6.74
C ASN A 226 -4.28 -1.32 6.50
N VAL A 227 -4.28 -1.76 5.25
CA VAL A 227 -4.39 -3.19 4.89
C VAL A 227 -3.06 -3.90 5.15
N ILE A 228 -1.94 -3.28 4.80
CA ILE A 228 -0.59 -3.83 5.06
C ILE A 228 -0.37 -4.01 6.56
N LEU A 229 -0.78 -3.01 7.35
CA LEU A 229 -0.61 -3.00 8.81
C LEU A 229 -1.62 -3.87 9.56
N LYS A 230 -2.54 -4.53 8.87
CA LYS A 230 -3.45 -5.53 9.45
C LYS A 230 -2.91 -6.95 9.18
N LYS A 231 -3.04 -7.85 10.15
CA LYS A 231 -2.60 -9.26 10.05
C LYS A 231 -3.34 -10.05 8.98
#